data_AF-A0A7K4FBU2-F1
#
_entry.id   AF-A0A7K4FBU2-F1
#
_cell.length_a   1.000
_cell.length_b   1.000
_cell.length_c   1.000
_cell.angle_alpha   90.00
_cell.angle_beta   90.00
_cell.angle_gamma   90.00
#
_symmetry.space_group_name_H-M   'P 1'
#
loop_
_entity.id
_entity.type
_entity.pdbx_description
1 polymer ?
#
loop_
_entity_poly.entity_id
_entity_poly.type
_entity_poly.pdbx_seq_one_letter_code
_entity_poly.pdbx_strand_id
1 'polypeptide(L)'
;VALGASLVAFATGIGLGYIFYIGRWVDPVRFVNSNIFFYAIHKVILNRWYLNAIIYWCFVVAPLWLARGVFRYFEKTAIDYGMNDGVQKAAGWGAKVVQGTQTGVSQSYLFVFGAGLLFVVLILLM
;
A
#
# COMPACT_ATOMS: atom_id res chain seq x y z
N VAL A 1 1.25 40.61 -40.87
CA VAL A 1 1.78 40.60 -39.48
C VAL A 1 2.22 39.20 -39.05
N ALA A 2 1.36 38.17 -39.09
CA ALA A 2 1.72 36.81 -38.67
C ALA A 2 2.93 36.20 -39.40
N LEU A 3 3.02 36.39 -40.73
CA LEU A 3 4.16 35.91 -41.54
C LEU A 3 5.49 36.60 -41.16
N GLY A 4 5.45 37.90 -40.88
CA GLY A 4 6.64 38.62 -40.42
C GLY A 4 7.10 38.14 -39.05
N ALA A 5 6.16 37.93 -38.11
CA ALA A 5 6.46 37.43 -36.77
C ALA A 5 7.02 36.00 -36.79
N SER A 6 6.48 35.10 -37.63
CA SER A 6 7.00 33.74 -37.75
C SER A 6 8.39 33.69 -38.37
N LEU A 7 8.67 34.51 -39.38
CA LEU A 7 10.01 34.61 -39.98
C LEU A 7 11.04 35.14 -38.97
N VAL A 8 10.68 36.12 -38.14
CA VAL A 8 11.56 36.63 -37.08
C VAL A 8 11.80 35.58 -35.99
N ALA A 9 10.76 34.87 -35.54
CA ALA A 9 10.90 33.77 -34.58
C ALA A 9 11.80 32.64 -35.12
N PHE A 10 11.68 32.33 -36.41
CA PHE A 10 12.51 31.32 -37.07
C PHE A 10 13.97 31.76 -37.19
N ALA A 11 14.21 33.00 -37.64
CA ALA A 11 15.56 33.55 -37.76
C ALA A 11 16.27 33.64 -36.41
N THR A 12 15.54 34.02 -35.36
CA THR A 12 16.09 34.05 -33.98
C THR A 12 16.41 32.64 -33.46
N GLY A 13 15.56 31.65 -33.72
CA GLY A 13 15.85 30.25 -33.37
C GLY A 13 17.11 29.71 -34.06
N ILE A 14 17.24 29.95 -35.38
CA ILE A 14 18.44 29.57 -36.14
C ILE A 14 19.68 30.30 -35.64
N GLY A 15 19.57 31.61 -35.40
CA GLY A 15 20.68 32.42 -34.89
C GLY A 15 21.20 31.89 -33.55
N LEU A 16 20.29 31.60 -32.61
CA LEU A 16 20.65 30.98 -31.33
C LEU A 16 21.30 29.61 -31.51
N GLY A 17 20.75 28.76 -32.39
CA GLY A 17 21.33 27.45 -32.70
C GLY A 17 22.75 27.56 -33.26
N TYR A 18 23.00 28.51 -34.16
CA TYR A 18 24.33 28.76 -34.72
C TYR A 18 25.33 29.14 -33.64
N ILE A 19 24.97 30.07 -32.74
CA ILE A 19 25.84 30.56 -31.66
C ILE A 19 26.25 29.43 -30.71
N PHE A 20 25.29 28.61 -30.27
CA PHE A 20 25.55 27.55 -29.28
C PHE A 20 26.22 26.30 -29.87
N TYR A 21 25.88 25.91 -31.12
CA TYR A 21 26.30 24.61 -31.66
C TYR A 21 27.34 24.68 -32.78
N ILE A 22 27.30 25.70 -33.66
CA ILE A 22 28.21 25.80 -34.82
C ILE A 22 29.38 26.72 -34.50
N GLY A 23 29.09 27.98 -34.18
CA GLY A 23 30.09 28.98 -33.80
C GLY A 23 30.72 28.69 -32.43
N ARG A 24 30.01 27.96 -31.55
CA ARG A 24 30.44 27.56 -30.20
C ARG A 24 30.95 28.76 -29.37
N TRP A 25 30.34 29.93 -29.57
CA TRP A 25 30.73 31.16 -28.86
C TRP A 25 30.35 31.14 -27.38
N VAL A 26 29.37 30.29 -27.02
CA VAL A 26 28.91 30.10 -25.64
C VAL A 26 28.84 28.60 -25.35
N ASP A 27 29.47 28.17 -24.25
CA ASP A 27 29.39 26.78 -23.80
C ASP A 27 27.98 26.47 -23.23
N PRO A 28 27.18 25.61 -23.88
CA PRO A 28 25.79 25.37 -23.47
C PRO A 28 25.70 24.71 -22.09
N VAL A 29 26.64 23.82 -21.77
CA VAL A 29 26.70 23.13 -20.47
C VAL A 29 26.97 24.12 -19.34
N ARG A 30 27.93 25.03 -19.54
CA ARG A 30 28.27 26.05 -18.54
C ARG A 30 27.14 27.05 -18.37
N PHE A 31 26.46 27.42 -19.47
CA PHE A 31 25.30 28.30 -19.45
C PHE A 31 24.13 27.70 -18.65
N VAL A 32 23.75 26.46 -18.93
CA VAL A 32 22.66 25.77 -18.23
C VAL A 32 22.98 25.57 -16.74
N ASN A 33 24.22 25.19 -16.41
CA ASN A 33 24.65 24.94 -15.04
C ASN A 33 24.90 26.24 -14.24
N SER A 34 24.95 27.40 -14.89
CA SER A 34 25.17 28.68 -14.21
C SER A 34 23.99 29.13 -13.34
N ASN A 35 22.77 28.63 -13.62
CA ASN A 35 21.56 28.99 -12.90
C ASN A 35 20.71 27.76 -12.63
N ILE A 36 20.27 27.61 -11.39
CA ILE A 36 19.44 26.48 -10.95
C ILE A 36 18.12 26.37 -11.73
N PHE A 37 17.57 27.50 -12.19
CA PHE A 37 16.34 27.54 -12.98
C PHE A 37 16.54 26.90 -14.36
N PHE A 38 17.58 27.30 -15.09
CA PHE A 38 17.89 26.72 -16.40
C PHE A 38 18.27 25.25 -16.28
N TYR A 39 19.03 24.89 -15.26
CA TYR A 39 19.35 23.50 -14.95
C TYR A 39 18.09 22.67 -14.67
N ALA A 40 17.16 23.17 -13.85
CA ALA A 40 15.92 22.46 -13.52
C ALA A 40 15.05 22.23 -14.76
N ILE A 41 14.84 23.27 -15.59
CA ILE A 41 14.09 23.14 -16.84
C ILE A 41 14.77 22.15 -17.78
N HIS A 42 16.08 22.27 -17.96
CA HIS A 42 16.84 21.35 -18.79
C HIS A 42 16.69 19.91 -18.30
N LYS A 43 16.81 19.66 -16.99
CA LYS A 43 16.67 18.34 -16.38
C LYS A 43 15.27 17.76 -16.57
N VAL A 44 14.21 18.57 -16.44
CA VAL A 44 12.83 18.14 -16.67
C VAL A 44 12.62 17.73 -18.12
N ILE A 45 13.07 18.56 -19.07
CA ILE A 45 12.95 18.27 -20.50
C ILE A 45 13.78 17.03 -20.87
N LEU A 46 15.01 16.93 -20.37
CA LEU A 46 15.92 15.81 -20.59
C LEU A 46 15.33 14.49 -20.09
N ASN A 47 14.69 14.50 -18.92
CA ASN A 47 14.01 13.34 -18.34
C ASN A 47 12.60 13.09 -18.92
N ARG A 48 12.33 13.56 -20.14
CA ARG A 48 11.03 13.41 -20.82
C ARG A 48 9.86 13.79 -19.91
N TRP A 49 9.99 14.94 -19.25
CA TRP A 49 9.00 15.50 -18.34
C TRP A 49 8.66 14.61 -17.13
N TYR A 50 9.49 13.61 -16.83
CA TYR A 50 9.21 12.58 -15.83
C TYR A 50 7.89 11.81 -16.05
N LEU A 51 7.29 11.88 -17.25
CA LEU A 51 5.99 11.24 -17.54
C LEU A 51 6.04 9.74 -17.28
N ASN A 52 7.09 9.07 -17.74
CA ASN A 52 7.27 7.63 -17.53
C ASN A 52 7.33 7.27 -16.05
N ALA A 53 8.05 8.07 -15.25
CA ALA A 53 8.18 7.84 -13.82
C ALA A 53 6.85 8.03 -13.10
N ILE A 54 6.11 9.11 -13.42
CA ILE A 54 4.80 9.40 -12.84
C ILE A 54 3.80 8.31 -13.19
N ILE A 55 3.72 7.92 -14.47
CA ILE A 55 2.81 6.85 -14.92
C ILE A 55 3.13 5.55 -14.19
N TYR A 56 4.40 5.17 -14.12
CA TYR A 56 4.79 3.95 -13.42
C TYR A 56 4.44 4.00 -11.93
N TRP A 57 4.69 5.13 -11.27
CA TRP A 57 4.40 5.27 -9.85
C TRP A 57 2.91 5.20 -9.55
N CYS A 58 2.10 5.93 -10.33
CA CYS A 58 0.66 6.01 -10.15
C CYS A 58 -0.07 4.72 -10.51
N PHE A 59 0.31 4.04 -11.59
CA PHE A 59 -0.44 2.90 -12.11
C PHE A 59 0.16 1.54 -11.76
N VAL A 60 1.44 1.48 -11.38
CA VAL A 60 2.11 0.22 -11.05
C VAL A 60 2.41 0.19 -9.56
N VAL A 61 3.26 1.08 -9.07
CA VAL A 61 3.79 1.00 -7.71
C VAL A 61 2.71 1.21 -6.65
N ALA A 62 1.94 2.30 -6.76
CA ALA A 62 0.94 2.63 -5.75
C ALA A 62 -0.17 1.56 -5.65
N PRO A 63 -0.78 1.06 -6.75
CA PRO A 63 -1.77 -0.01 -6.67
C PRO A 63 -1.20 -1.32 -6.14
N LEU A 64 0.02 -1.71 -6.54
CA LEU A 64 0.69 -2.91 -6.01
C LEU A 64 0.94 -2.82 -4.51
N TRP A 65 1.36 -1.66 -4.03
CA TRP A 65 1.58 -1.44 -2.60
C TRP A 65 0.27 -1.54 -1.82
N LEU A 66 -0.79 -0.90 -2.31
CA LEU A 66 -2.12 -0.96 -1.71
C LEU A 66 -2.65 -2.40 -1.66
N ALA A 67 -2.61 -3.11 -2.79
CA ALA A 67 -3.06 -4.50 -2.88
C ALA A 67 -2.31 -5.41 -1.89
N ARG A 68 -0.99 -5.25 -1.77
CA ARG A 68 -0.18 -5.97 -0.78
C ARG A 68 -0.56 -5.62 0.66
N GLY A 69 -0.89 -4.35 0.92
CA GLY A 69 -1.38 -3.91 2.21
C GLY A 69 -2.71 -4.58 2.58
N VAL A 70 -3.67 -4.54 1.66
CA VAL A 70 -4.99 -5.19 1.84
C VAL A 70 -4.83 -6.68 2.08
N PHE A 71 -4.04 -7.37 1.25
CA PHE A 71 -3.80 -8.81 1.41
C PHE A 71 -3.23 -9.15 2.79
N ARG A 72 -2.20 -8.42 3.24
CA ARG A 72 -1.53 -8.72 4.52
C ARG A 72 -2.42 -8.46 5.72
N TYR A 73 -3.11 -7.32 5.74
CA TYR A 73 -3.85 -6.90 6.94
C TYR A 73 -5.29 -7.41 6.94
N PHE A 74 -5.96 -7.43 5.81
CA PHE A 74 -7.34 -7.88 5.74
C PHE A 74 -7.42 -9.40 5.57
N GLU A 75 -6.88 -9.92 4.48
CA GLU A 75 -7.05 -11.33 4.12
C GLU A 75 -6.27 -12.25 5.08
N LYS A 76 -4.98 -12.00 5.25
CA LYS A 76 -4.14 -12.82 6.14
C LYS A 76 -4.48 -12.67 7.62
N THR A 77 -4.80 -11.45 8.07
CA THR A 77 -4.98 -11.22 9.52
C THR A 77 -6.43 -11.36 9.98
N ALA A 78 -7.38 -10.71 9.31
CA ALA A 78 -8.77 -10.79 9.72
C ALA A 78 -9.41 -12.13 9.34
N ILE A 79 -9.20 -12.59 8.09
CA ILE A 79 -9.87 -13.79 7.58
C ILE A 79 -9.14 -15.06 8.01
N ASP A 80 -7.89 -15.24 7.61
CA ASP A 80 -7.14 -16.47 7.91
C ASP A 80 -6.94 -16.64 9.43
N TYR A 81 -6.28 -15.68 10.09
CA TYR A 81 -6.01 -15.81 11.53
C TYR A 81 -7.24 -15.65 12.41
N GLY A 82 -8.13 -14.71 12.08
CA GLY A 82 -9.31 -14.43 12.88
C GLY A 82 -10.39 -15.49 12.73
N MET A 83 -10.86 -15.72 11.50
CA MET A 83 -12.02 -16.57 11.25
C MET A 83 -11.64 -18.05 11.13
N ASN A 84 -10.62 -18.39 10.37
CA ASN A 84 -10.32 -19.80 10.12
C ASN A 84 -9.56 -20.43 11.30
N ASP A 85 -8.34 -19.98 11.54
CA ASP A 85 -7.49 -20.49 12.63
C ASP A 85 -8.08 -20.17 14.01
N GLY A 86 -8.66 -18.98 14.17
CA GLY A 86 -9.21 -18.52 15.43
C GLY A 86 -10.38 -19.37 15.90
N VAL A 87 -11.35 -19.64 15.01
CA VAL A 87 -12.50 -20.50 15.34
C VAL A 87 -12.06 -21.93 15.60
N GLN A 88 -11.13 -22.47 14.80
CA GLN A 88 -10.58 -23.80 15.03
C GLN A 88 -9.90 -23.91 16.41
N LYS A 89 -9.07 -22.93 16.77
CA LYS A 89 -8.38 -22.90 18.07
C LYS A 89 -9.36 -22.73 19.23
N ALA A 90 -10.39 -21.89 19.08
CA ALA A 90 -11.43 -21.71 20.09
C ALA A 90 -12.22 -23.01 20.32
N ALA A 91 -12.64 -23.68 19.24
CA ALA A 91 -13.32 -24.97 19.32
C ALA A 91 -12.43 -26.04 19.97
N GLY A 92 -11.16 -26.12 19.56
CA GLY A 92 -10.20 -27.07 20.14
C GLY A 92 -9.92 -26.82 21.62
N TRP A 93 -9.83 -25.55 22.02
CA TRP A 93 -9.70 -25.18 23.44
C TRP A 93 -10.96 -25.53 24.23
N GLY A 94 -12.15 -25.22 23.71
CA GLY A 94 -13.42 -25.58 24.34
C GLY A 94 -13.55 -27.09 24.55
N ALA A 95 -13.17 -27.88 23.54
CA ALA A 95 -13.15 -29.34 23.64
C ALA A 95 -12.18 -29.81 24.75
N LYS A 96 -10.99 -29.22 24.87
CA LYS A 96 -10.04 -29.54 25.95
C LYS A 96 -10.58 -29.19 27.33
N VAL A 97 -11.28 -28.06 27.47
CA VAL A 97 -11.92 -27.67 28.73
C VAL A 97 -12.99 -28.69 29.11
N VAL A 98 -13.87 -29.07 28.17
CA VAL A 98 -14.91 -30.08 28.41
C VAL A 98 -14.32 -31.45 28.70
N GLN A 99 -13.24 -31.85 28.03
CA GLN A 99 -12.54 -33.10 28.34
C GLN A 99 -11.92 -33.06 29.75
N GLY A 100 -11.38 -31.91 30.16
CA GLY A 100 -10.81 -31.73 31.50
C GLY A 100 -11.83 -31.84 32.64
N THR A 101 -13.13 -31.64 32.37
CA THR A 101 -14.17 -31.86 33.40
C THR A 101 -14.50 -33.33 33.62
N GLN A 102 -14.08 -34.23 32.71
CA GLN A 102 -14.24 -35.67 32.89
C GLN A 102 -13.10 -36.23 33.73
N THR A 103 -13.34 -36.34 35.04
CA THR A 103 -12.37 -36.81 36.03
C THR A 103 -12.19 -38.33 36.07
N GLY A 104 -13.11 -39.09 35.47
CA GLY A 104 -13.16 -40.55 35.55
C GLY A 104 -13.61 -41.11 36.91
N VAL A 105 -13.94 -40.25 37.87
CA VAL A 105 -14.39 -40.65 39.22
C VAL A 105 -15.91 -40.58 39.30
N SER A 106 -16.56 -41.71 39.62
CA SER A 106 -18.02 -41.82 39.70
C SER A 106 -18.64 -40.83 40.69
N GLN A 107 -17.98 -40.60 41.83
CA GLN A 107 -18.44 -39.68 42.88
C GLN A 107 -18.56 -38.23 42.40
N SER A 108 -17.63 -37.74 41.57
CA SER A 108 -17.72 -36.40 41.02
C SER A 108 -18.89 -36.24 40.04
N TYR A 109 -19.24 -37.28 39.28
CA TYR A 109 -20.41 -37.23 38.39
C TYR A 109 -21.72 -37.17 39.18
N LEU A 110 -21.85 -37.97 40.25
CA LEU A 110 -23.01 -37.94 41.14
C LEU A 110 -23.18 -36.57 41.81
N PHE A 111 -22.09 -35.97 42.26
CA PHE A 111 -22.09 -34.64 42.85
C PHE A 111 -22.56 -33.57 41.85
N VAL A 112 -21.99 -33.54 40.64
CA VAL A 112 -22.37 -32.59 39.59
C VAL A 112 -23.83 -32.78 39.15
N PHE A 113 -24.30 -34.03 39.06
CA PHE A 113 -25.69 -34.35 38.76
C PHE A 113 -26.66 -33.80 39.82
N GLY A 114 -26.38 -34.05 41.10
CA GLY A 114 -27.20 -33.55 42.20
C GLY A 114 -27.22 -32.01 42.26
N ALA A 115 -26.07 -31.37 42.07
CA ALA A 115 -25.96 -29.91 41.99
C ALA A 115 -26.76 -29.33 40.81
N GLY A 116 -26.67 -29.97 39.63
CA GLY A 116 -27.42 -29.57 38.44
C GLY A 116 -28.94 -29.67 38.64
N LEU A 117 -29.40 -30.74 39.28
CA LEU A 117 -30.82 -30.94 39.56
C LEU A 117 -31.37 -29.88 40.53
N LEU A 118 -30.62 -29.57 41.58
CA LEU A 118 -30.95 -28.50 42.52
C LEU A 118 -30.99 -27.13 41.83
N PHE A 119 -30.03 -26.84 40.94
CA PHE A 119 -29.98 -25.59 40.18
C PHE A 119 -31.22 -25.41 39.27
N VAL A 120 -31.63 -26.47 38.57
CA VAL A 120 -32.83 -26.45 37.72
C VAL A 120 -34.10 -26.22 38.54
N VAL A 121 -34.24 -26.90 39.68
CA VAL A 121 -35.38 -26.71 40.58
C VAL A 121 -35.45 -25.27 41.09
N LEU A 122 -34.32 -24.68 41.46
CA LEU A 122 -34.27 -23.28 41.88
C LEU A 122 -34.69 -22.31 40.77
N ILE A 123 -34.26 -22.53 39.53
CA ILE A 123 -34.68 -21.71 38.38
C ILE A 123 -36.19 -21.81 38.14
N LEU A 124 -36.79 -22.97 38.34
CA LEU A 124 -38.23 -23.18 38.13
C LEU A 124 -39.10 -22.66 39.27
N LEU A 125 -38.53 -22.51 40.47
CA LEU A 125 -39.22 -22.00 41.67
C LEU A 125 -39.05 -20.48 41.87
N MET A 126 -38.14 -19.85 41.13
CA MET A 126 -38.02 -18.38 41.02
C MET A 126 -38.95 -17.84 39.93
#